data_AF-A0A355IPM2-F1
#
_entry.id   AF-A0A355IPM2-F1
#
_cell.length_a   1.000
_cell.length_b   1.000
_cell.length_c   1.000
_cell.angle_alpha   90.00
_cell.angle_beta   90.00
_cell.angle_gamma   90.00
#
_symmetry.space_group_name_H-M   'P 1'
#
loop_
_entity.id
_entity.type
_entity.pdbx_description
1 polymer ?
#
loop_
_entity_poly.entity_id
_entity_poly.type
_entity_poly.pdbx_seq_one_letter_code
_entity_poly.pdbx_strand_id
1 'polypeptide(L)'
;MQKIGRHVPIYRRGTVYLRYAEALNRTGFPSAAFAILKYGLTEENIVKYVDSMEVKTASGTGLLDWDLNLFTATNTMGIHSRGAGVADANKQYVLPAMANKTDSILYVENLISDELALETAFEGQRFYDLMRIALRRNDHAYLANKVAGRDGASNFNQALYNKLMDVSQWYLPLNN
;
A
#
# COMPACT_ATOMS: atom_id res chain seq x y z
N MET A 1 18.05 -16.93 -26.64
CA MET A 1 17.39 -17.35 -25.39
C MET A 1 18.13 -16.69 -24.23
N GLN A 2 17.59 -15.59 -23.69
CA GLN A 2 18.25 -14.85 -22.60
C GLN A 2 18.22 -15.73 -21.34
N LYS A 3 19.39 -15.97 -20.73
CA LYS A 3 19.48 -16.68 -19.46
C LYS A 3 18.69 -15.87 -18.43
N ILE A 4 17.52 -16.38 -18.03
CA ILE A 4 16.78 -15.84 -16.89
C ILE A 4 17.58 -16.27 -15.66
N GLY A 5 18.52 -15.42 -15.23
CA GLY A 5 19.20 -15.62 -13.96
C GLY A 5 18.18 -15.67 -12.83
N ARG A 6 18.41 -16.53 -11.84
CA ARG A 6 17.66 -16.51 -10.58
C ARG A 6 18.02 -15.22 -9.83
N HIS A 7 17.34 -14.13 -10.16
CA HIS A 7 17.53 -12.84 -9.53
C HIS A 7 16.43 -12.64 -8.49
N VAL A 8 16.84 -12.36 -7.25
CA VAL A 8 15.93 -11.88 -6.20
C VAL A 8 15.94 -10.35 -6.30
N PRO A 9 14.86 -9.71 -6.78
CA PRO A 9 14.81 -8.26 -6.87
C PRO A 9 14.77 -7.66 -5.46
N ILE A 10 15.71 -6.75 -5.17
CA ILE A 10 15.77 -6.07 -3.86
C ILE A 10 14.76 -4.92 -3.79
N TYR A 11 14.54 -4.23 -4.93
CA TYR A 11 13.52 -3.20 -5.10
C TYR A 11 12.91 -3.29 -6.49
N ARG A 12 11.61 -3.05 -6.58
CA ARG A 12 10.88 -2.97 -7.85
C ARG A 12 10.09 -1.67 -7.92
N ARG A 13 9.75 -1.29 -9.15
CA ARG A 13 8.90 -0.12 -9.43
C ARG A 13 7.62 -0.13 -8.59
N GLY A 14 6.93 -1.29 -8.50
CA GLY A 14 5.71 -1.44 -7.69
C GLY A 14 5.93 -1.09 -6.22
N THR A 15 7.02 -1.57 -5.61
CA THR A 15 7.38 -1.23 -4.23
C THR A 15 7.59 0.28 -4.06
N VAL A 16 8.28 0.95 -4.99
CA VAL A 16 8.51 2.41 -4.92
C VAL A 16 7.19 3.18 -4.93
N TYR A 17 6.27 2.85 -5.86
CA TYR A 17 4.96 3.48 -5.92
C TYR A 17 4.11 3.20 -4.69
N LEU A 18 4.13 1.98 -4.14
CA LEU A 18 3.37 1.65 -2.95
C LEU A 18 3.92 2.34 -1.69
N ARG A 19 5.24 2.46 -1.55
CA ARG A 19 5.85 3.27 -0.48
C ARG A 19 5.50 4.75 -0.61
N TYR A 20 5.46 5.25 -1.85
CA TYR A 20 5.05 6.61 -2.12
C TYR A 20 3.56 6.85 -1.81
N ALA A 21 2.68 5.94 -2.22
CA ALA A 21 1.26 5.99 -1.88
C ALA A 21 1.04 5.98 -0.37
N GLU A 22 1.81 5.16 0.35
CA GLU A 22 1.74 5.11 1.80
C GLU A 22 2.16 6.44 2.45
N ALA A 23 3.25 7.04 1.96
CA ALA A 23 3.72 8.33 2.43
C ALA A 23 2.68 9.42 2.16
N LEU A 24 2.15 9.52 0.92
CA LEU A 24 1.09 10.46 0.55
C LEU A 24 -0.16 10.28 1.41
N ASN A 25 -0.59 9.05 1.61
CA ASN A 25 -1.76 8.76 2.43
C ASN A 25 -1.55 9.27 3.87
N ARG A 26 -0.37 9.04 4.43
CA ARG A 26 -0.03 9.47 5.79
C ARG A 26 0.24 10.96 5.95
N THR A 27 0.61 11.66 4.87
CA THR A 27 0.66 13.13 4.86
C THR A 27 -0.72 13.77 4.62
N GLY A 28 -1.77 12.95 4.48
CA GLY A 28 -3.15 13.42 4.37
C GLY A 28 -3.61 13.61 2.93
N PHE A 29 -3.13 12.80 1.99
CA PHE A 29 -3.60 12.76 0.61
C PHE A 29 -4.19 11.37 0.26
N PRO A 30 -5.23 10.89 0.98
CA PRO A 30 -5.80 9.56 0.74
C PRO A 30 -6.35 9.39 -0.68
N SER A 31 -6.94 10.42 -1.30
CA SER A 31 -7.45 10.28 -2.67
C SER A 31 -6.33 10.16 -3.70
N ALA A 32 -5.23 10.92 -3.54
CA ALA A 32 -4.04 10.80 -4.37
C ALA A 32 -3.35 9.45 -4.19
N ALA A 33 -3.24 8.98 -2.95
CA ALA A 33 -2.71 7.66 -2.64
C ALA A 33 -3.56 6.54 -3.26
N PHE A 34 -4.90 6.67 -3.20
CA PHE A 34 -5.80 5.73 -3.85
C PHE A 34 -5.68 5.76 -5.38
N ALA A 35 -5.43 6.94 -5.97
CA ALA A 35 -5.18 7.05 -7.40
C ALA A 35 -3.96 6.25 -7.86
N ILE A 36 -2.89 6.17 -7.07
CA ILE A 36 -1.72 5.31 -7.36
C ILE A 36 -2.10 3.83 -7.44
N LEU A 37 -3.04 3.39 -6.61
CA LEU A 37 -3.50 2.00 -6.62
C LEU A 37 -4.38 1.74 -7.85
N LYS A 38 -5.36 2.61 -8.11
CA LYS A 38 -6.43 2.34 -9.07
C LYS A 38 -6.14 2.87 -10.47
N TYR A 39 -5.93 4.17 -10.61
CA TYR A 39 -5.94 4.85 -11.90
C TYR A 39 -4.53 5.00 -12.50
N GLY A 40 -3.56 5.34 -11.65
CA GLY A 40 -2.27 5.84 -12.07
C GLY A 40 -2.11 7.35 -11.89
N LEU A 41 -0.87 7.83 -11.90
CA LEU A 41 -0.52 9.24 -11.68
C LEU A 41 -0.19 9.96 -13.00
N THR A 42 -1.19 10.14 -13.85
CA THR A 42 -1.13 11.09 -14.97
C THR A 42 -1.78 12.40 -14.55
N GLU A 43 -1.44 13.52 -15.21
CA GLU A 43 -2.12 14.80 -14.96
C GLU A 43 -3.64 14.69 -15.15
N GLU A 44 -4.09 14.00 -16.21
CA GLU A 44 -5.51 13.73 -16.44
C GLU A 44 -6.15 13.00 -15.26
N ASN A 45 -5.52 11.94 -14.75
CA ASN A 45 -6.05 11.17 -13.63
C ASN A 45 -6.05 11.98 -12.33
N ILE A 46 -5.05 12.84 -12.12
CA ILE A 46 -5.00 13.73 -10.96
C ILE A 46 -6.19 14.69 -11.00
N VAL A 47 -6.42 15.35 -12.13
CA VAL A 47 -7.55 16.27 -12.31
C VAL A 47 -8.90 15.56 -12.16
N LYS A 48 -9.00 14.31 -12.63
CA LYS A 48 -10.27 13.58 -12.69
C LYS A 48 -10.64 12.85 -11.40
N TYR A 49 -9.66 12.33 -10.65
CA TYR A 49 -9.90 11.36 -9.57
C TYR A 49 -9.35 11.77 -8.21
N VAL A 50 -8.48 12.78 -8.13
CA VAL A 50 -7.95 13.27 -6.86
C VAL A 50 -8.83 14.42 -6.35
N ASP A 51 -9.09 14.42 -5.05
CA ASP A 51 -9.87 15.46 -4.38
C ASP A 51 -9.25 16.84 -4.65
N SER A 52 -10.07 17.79 -5.12
CA SER A 52 -9.62 19.13 -5.46
C SER A 52 -8.93 19.88 -4.30
N MET A 53 -9.29 19.60 -3.05
CA MET A 53 -8.65 20.17 -1.87
C MET A 53 -7.28 19.55 -1.62
N GLU A 54 -7.10 18.27 -1.91
CA GLU A 54 -5.79 17.60 -1.89
C GLU A 54 -4.88 18.20 -2.96
N VAL A 55 -5.37 18.37 -4.19
CA VAL A 55 -4.62 19.03 -5.28
C VAL A 55 -4.21 20.45 -4.89
N LYS A 56 -5.13 21.24 -4.33
CA LYS A 56 -4.85 22.60 -3.85
C LYS A 56 -3.80 22.61 -2.76
N THR A 57 -3.87 21.66 -1.82
CA THR A 57 -2.92 21.54 -0.70
C THR A 57 -1.54 21.09 -1.17
N ALA A 58 -1.46 20.27 -2.21
CA ALA A 58 -0.19 19.82 -2.81
C ALA A 58 0.48 20.89 -3.69
N SER A 59 -0.24 21.93 -4.09
CA SER A 59 0.28 22.98 -4.97
C SER A 59 1.55 23.63 -4.39
N GLY A 60 2.61 23.70 -5.19
CA GLY A 60 3.91 24.25 -4.78
C GLY A 60 4.77 23.33 -3.92
N THR A 61 4.29 22.12 -3.57
CA THR A 61 5.05 21.15 -2.75
C THR A 61 5.84 20.12 -3.58
N GLY A 62 5.51 20.00 -4.87
CA GLY A 62 6.04 18.94 -5.75
C GLY A 62 5.46 17.54 -5.52
N LEU A 63 4.53 17.36 -4.55
CA LEU A 63 3.96 16.05 -4.24
C LEU A 63 3.04 15.49 -5.33
N LEU A 64 2.45 16.33 -6.16
CA LEU A 64 1.59 15.91 -7.28
C LEU A 64 2.03 16.53 -8.61
N ASP A 65 3.30 16.92 -8.69
CA ASP A 65 3.89 17.50 -9.89
C ASP A 65 4.66 16.40 -10.67
N TRP A 66 4.09 15.95 -11.78
CA TRP A 66 4.61 14.83 -12.56
C TRP A 66 4.88 15.27 -13.99
N ASP A 67 6.08 14.95 -14.49
CA ASP A 67 6.45 15.25 -15.87
C ASP A 67 5.55 14.48 -16.85
N LEU A 68 4.77 15.21 -17.65
CA LEU A 68 3.80 14.66 -18.60
C LEU A 68 4.41 13.71 -19.63
N ASN A 69 5.70 13.88 -19.94
CA ASN A 69 6.40 13.04 -20.91
C ASN A 69 6.88 11.72 -20.29
N LEU A 70 7.11 11.70 -18.96
CA LEU A 70 7.55 10.51 -18.23
C LEU A 70 6.37 9.76 -17.59
N PHE A 71 5.33 10.49 -17.19
CA PHE A 71 4.17 9.99 -16.45
C PHE A 71 2.94 9.88 -17.36
N THR A 72 3.06 9.02 -18.37
CA THR A 72 2.00 8.74 -19.35
C THR A 72 1.14 7.56 -18.91
N ALA A 73 -0.09 7.45 -19.46
CA ALA A 73 -1.01 6.36 -19.14
C ALA A 73 -0.40 4.95 -19.35
N THR A 74 0.54 4.80 -20.27
CA THR A 74 1.25 3.53 -20.50
C THR A 74 2.33 3.24 -19.46
N ASN A 75 2.95 4.26 -18.87
CA ASN A 75 4.06 4.10 -17.92
C ASN A 75 3.62 4.12 -16.45
N THR A 76 2.47 4.73 -16.15
CA THR A 76 1.99 4.98 -14.78
C THR A 76 0.64 4.33 -14.49
N MET A 77 0.38 3.15 -15.02
CA MET A 77 -0.84 2.41 -14.68
C MET A 77 -0.94 2.16 -13.16
N GLY A 78 -2.14 2.28 -12.61
CA GLY A 78 -2.38 1.97 -11.19
C GLY A 78 -1.90 0.57 -10.82
N ILE A 79 -1.26 0.43 -9.66
CA ILE A 79 -0.61 -0.84 -9.27
C ILE A 79 -1.61 -2.00 -9.22
N HIS A 80 -2.79 -1.76 -8.63
CA HIS A 80 -3.87 -2.72 -8.59
C HIS A 80 -4.41 -3.02 -10.00
N SER A 81 -4.57 -2.00 -10.85
CA SER A 81 -4.99 -2.19 -12.24
C SER A 81 -4.03 -3.07 -13.03
N ARG A 82 -2.73 -2.94 -12.80
CA ARG A 82 -1.74 -3.78 -13.50
C ARG A 82 -1.90 -5.27 -13.16
N GLY A 83 -2.29 -5.60 -11.93
CA GLY A 83 -2.52 -6.99 -11.49
C GLY A 83 -3.93 -7.51 -11.80
N ALA A 84 -4.96 -6.68 -11.63
CA ALA A 84 -6.37 -7.07 -11.73
C ALA A 84 -7.03 -6.74 -13.09
N GLY A 85 -6.32 -6.06 -13.99
CA GLY A 85 -6.87 -5.55 -15.24
C GLY A 85 -7.47 -4.15 -15.08
N VAL A 86 -8.50 -3.80 -15.85
CA VAL A 86 -9.09 -2.44 -15.83
C VAL A 86 -9.84 -2.19 -14.50
N ALA A 87 -9.13 -1.83 -13.42
CA ALA A 87 -9.75 -1.61 -12.11
C ALA A 87 -10.73 -0.44 -12.13
N ASP A 88 -10.61 0.47 -13.10
CA ASP A 88 -11.59 1.53 -13.38
C ASP A 88 -12.99 0.96 -13.62
N ALA A 89 -13.09 -0.22 -14.24
CA ALA A 89 -14.35 -0.92 -14.45
C ALA A 89 -14.86 -1.64 -13.17
N ASN A 90 -13.99 -1.84 -12.18
CA ASN A 90 -14.36 -2.41 -10.90
C ASN A 90 -15.08 -1.37 -10.03
N LYS A 91 -16.41 -1.48 -9.99
CA LYS A 91 -17.30 -0.62 -9.19
C LYS A 91 -17.20 -0.85 -7.68
N GLN A 92 -16.57 -1.94 -7.23
CA GLN A 92 -16.40 -2.27 -5.82
C GLN A 92 -15.07 -1.76 -5.24
N TYR A 93 -14.04 -1.62 -6.08
CA TYR A 93 -12.75 -1.06 -5.67
C TYR A 93 -12.80 0.47 -5.74
N VAL A 94 -13.38 1.10 -4.71
CA VAL A 94 -13.59 2.56 -4.65
C VAL A 94 -13.12 3.09 -3.30
N LEU A 95 -12.73 4.36 -3.26
CA LEU A 95 -12.62 5.10 -2.00
C LEU A 95 -14.01 5.68 -1.67
N PRO A 96 -14.75 5.10 -0.70
CA PRO A 96 -16.06 5.62 -0.34
C PRO A 96 -15.94 6.98 0.37
N ALA A 97 -17.03 7.75 0.38
CA ALA A 97 -17.15 8.90 1.27
C ALA A 97 -17.11 8.41 2.73
N MET A 98 -16.14 8.91 3.49
CA MET A 98 -15.94 8.56 4.89
C MET A 98 -16.34 9.72 5.80
N ALA A 99 -16.64 9.41 7.06
CA ALA A 99 -17.07 10.41 8.05
C ALA A 99 -16.00 11.49 8.30
N ASN A 100 -14.72 11.12 8.24
CA ASN A 100 -13.61 12.05 8.40
C ASN A 100 -12.37 11.57 7.61
N LYS A 101 -11.40 12.48 7.48
CA LYS A 101 -10.15 12.23 6.75
C LYS A 101 -9.30 11.13 7.37
N THR A 102 -9.30 10.98 8.70
CA THR A 102 -8.56 9.92 9.39
C THR A 102 -9.06 8.53 8.99
N ASP A 103 -10.38 8.36 8.85
CA ASP A 103 -10.98 7.11 8.40
C ASP A 103 -10.61 6.79 6.95
N SER A 104 -10.60 7.81 6.06
CA SER A 104 -10.09 7.64 4.69
C SER A 104 -8.63 7.21 4.68
N ILE A 105 -7.79 7.80 5.53
CA ILE A 105 -6.37 7.44 5.65
C ILE A 105 -6.22 5.98 6.10
N LEU A 106 -6.97 5.55 7.12
CA LEU A 106 -6.92 4.16 7.60
C LEU A 106 -7.41 3.17 6.54
N TYR A 107 -8.47 3.52 5.82
CA TYR A 107 -9.01 2.71 4.72
C TYR A 107 -8.00 2.52 3.61
N VAL A 108 -7.44 3.62 3.08
CA VAL A 108 -6.45 3.56 1.98
C VAL A 108 -5.17 2.86 2.46
N GLU A 109 -4.75 3.03 3.71
CA GLU A 109 -3.59 2.30 4.21
C GLU A 109 -3.81 0.78 4.27
N ASN A 110 -5.03 0.33 4.61
CA ASN A 110 -5.36 -1.09 4.55
C ASN A 110 -5.28 -1.60 3.10
N LEU A 111 -5.80 -0.84 2.12
CA LEU A 111 -5.67 -1.18 0.71
C LEU A 111 -4.21 -1.25 0.26
N ILE A 112 -3.37 -0.28 0.64
CA ILE A 112 -1.94 -0.28 0.32
C ILE A 112 -1.25 -1.50 0.94
N SER A 113 -1.58 -1.84 2.19
CA SER A 113 -1.02 -3.02 2.87
C SER A 113 -1.41 -4.32 2.18
N ASP A 114 -2.64 -4.43 1.70
CA ASP A 114 -3.08 -5.62 0.97
C ASP A 114 -2.45 -5.66 -0.42
N GLU A 115 -2.31 -4.52 -1.11
CA GLU A 115 -1.61 -4.41 -2.38
C GLU A 115 -0.11 -4.73 -2.26
N LEU A 116 0.57 -4.30 -1.18
CA LEU A 116 1.94 -4.70 -0.88
C LEU A 116 2.07 -6.22 -0.77
N ALA A 117 1.08 -6.89 -0.19
CA ALA A 117 1.07 -8.35 -0.08
C ALA A 117 0.98 -9.04 -1.44
N LEU A 118 0.10 -8.53 -2.32
CA LEU A 118 -0.11 -9.07 -3.66
C LEU A 118 1.10 -8.79 -4.56
N GLU A 119 1.57 -7.55 -4.57
CA GLU A 119 2.65 -7.10 -5.42
C GLU A 119 3.97 -7.79 -5.05
N THR A 120 4.29 -7.92 -3.76
CA THR A 120 5.59 -8.41 -3.25
C THR A 120 5.54 -9.85 -2.72
N ALA A 121 4.57 -10.63 -3.20
CA ALA A 121 4.43 -12.04 -2.83
C ALA A 121 5.74 -12.80 -3.07
N PHE A 122 6.16 -13.59 -2.07
CA PHE A 122 7.41 -14.36 -2.07
C PHE A 122 8.71 -13.55 -2.06
N GLU A 123 8.65 -12.23 -1.82
CA GLU A 123 9.85 -11.36 -1.76
C GLU A 123 10.30 -11.05 -0.32
N GLY A 124 9.68 -11.66 0.69
CA GLY A 124 10.07 -11.52 2.10
C GLY A 124 9.71 -10.19 2.77
N GLN A 125 8.96 -9.30 2.09
CA GLN A 125 8.60 -7.97 2.60
C GLN A 125 7.43 -8.00 3.62
N ARG A 126 6.56 -9.01 3.53
CA ARG A 126 5.25 -9.00 4.20
C ARG A 126 5.31 -8.77 5.70
N PHE A 127 6.20 -9.47 6.41
CA PHE A 127 6.27 -9.32 7.88
C PHE A 127 6.71 -7.90 8.26
N TYR A 128 7.71 -7.36 7.58
CA TYR A 128 8.22 -6.01 7.81
C TYR A 128 7.18 -4.93 7.49
N ASP A 129 6.38 -5.10 6.43
CA ASP A 129 5.29 -4.19 6.09
C ASP A 129 4.25 -4.09 7.21
N LEU A 130 3.79 -5.25 7.69
CA LEU A 130 2.83 -5.33 8.78
C LEU A 130 3.40 -4.74 10.06
N MET A 131 4.68 -5.01 10.34
CA MET A 131 5.38 -4.53 11.53
C MET A 131 5.41 -3.00 11.56
N ARG A 132 5.86 -2.37 10.47
CA ARG A 132 5.97 -0.91 10.40
C ARG A 132 4.61 -0.22 10.48
N ILE A 133 3.56 -0.81 9.89
CA ILE A 133 2.19 -0.28 10.00
C ILE A 133 1.70 -0.41 11.45
N ALA A 134 1.88 -1.56 12.07
CA ALA A 134 1.46 -1.82 13.45
C ALA A 134 2.14 -0.85 14.44
N LEU A 135 3.46 -0.65 14.33
CA LEU A 135 4.20 0.30 15.17
C LEU A 135 3.71 1.73 14.97
N ARG A 136 3.52 2.16 13.73
CA ARG A 136 3.04 3.52 13.44
C ARG A 136 1.62 3.77 13.96
N ARG A 137 0.75 2.75 13.89
CA ARG A 137 -0.61 2.83 14.44
C ARG A 137 -0.64 2.71 15.96
N ASN A 138 0.44 2.26 16.58
CA ASN A 138 0.44 1.76 17.95
C ASN A 138 -0.65 0.68 18.14
N ASP A 139 -0.79 -0.20 17.15
CA ASP A 139 -1.80 -1.27 17.09
C ASP A 139 -1.11 -2.58 16.70
N HIS A 140 -0.67 -3.33 17.72
CA HIS A 140 0.01 -4.61 17.55
C HIS A 140 -0.93 -5.68 16.96
N ALA A 141 -2.24 -5.56 17.22
CA ALA A 141 -3.23 -6.49 16.72
C ALA A 141 -3.30 -6.47 15.19
N TYR A 142 -2.90 -5.38 14.53
CA TYR A 142 -2.81 -5.30 13.07
C TYR A 142 -1.88 -6.37 12.47
N LEU A 143 -0.65 -6.49 13.00
CA LEU A 143 0.29 -7.54 12.60
C LEU A 143 -0.18 -8.90 13.10
N ALA A 144 -0.57 -9.00 14.37
CA ALA A 144 -0.91 -10.26 15.00
C ALA A 144 -2.07 -10.96 14.29
N ASN A 145 -3.16 -10.24 13.99
CA ASN A 145 -4.32 -10.80 13.29
C ASN A 145 -3.97 -11.30 11.89
N LYS A 146 -3.22 -10.52 11.10
CA LYS A 146 -2.87 -10.89 9.73
C LYS A 146 -1.94 -12.10 9.68
N VAL A 147 -1.00 -12.22 10.63
CA VAL A 147 -0.06 -13.36 10.68
C VAL A 147 -0.72 -14.61 11.28
N ALA A 148 -1.50 -14.47 12.36
CA ALA A 148 -2.20 -15.57 13.01
C ALA A 148 -3.35 -16.15 12.17
N GLY A 149 -3.99 -15.32 11.35
CA GLY A 149 -5.07 -15.71 10.45
C GLY A 149 -4.65 -16.17 9.05
N ARG A 150 -3.34 -16.32 8.78
CA ARG A 150 -2.83 -16.68 7.44
C ARG A 150 -3.35 -18.02 6.89
N ASP A 151 -3.74 -18.93 7.78
CA ASP A 151 -4.27 -20.26 7.44
C ASP A 151 -5.82 -20.26 7.30
N GLY A 152 -6.43 -19.07 7.28
CA GLY A 152 -7.87 -18.85 7.16
C GLY A 152 -8.59 -18.75 8.50
N ALA A 153 -9.83 -18.24 8.48
CA ALA A 153 -10.62 -17.97 9.69
C ALA A 153 -10.85 -19.21 10.56
N SER A 154 -11.05 -20.39 9.95
CA SER A 154 -11.25 -21.65 10.67
C SER A 154 -9.99 -22.19 11.35
N ASN A 155 -8.80 -21.71 10.96
CA ASN A 155 -7.51 -22.16 11.47
C ASN A 155 -6.74 -21.02 12.16
N PHE A 156 -7.45 -20.07 12.75
CA PHE A 156 -6.82 -18.93 13.42
C PHE A 156 -5.91 -19.39 14.56
N ASN A 157 -4.63 -19.02 14.50
CA ASN A 157 -3.64 -19.46 15.48
C ASN A 157 -3.61 -18.53 16.70
N GLN A 158 -4.45 -18.82 17.71
CA GLN A 158 -4.57 -18.01 18.92
C GLN A 158 -3.25 -17.87 19.69
N ALA A 159 -2.44 -18.94 19.76
CA ALA A 159 -1.15 -18.90 20.43
C ALA A 159 -0.17 -17.93 19.75
N LEU A 160 -0.14 -17.93 18.42
CA LEU A 160 0.67 -17.01 17.64
C LEU A 160 0.16 -15.58 17.74
N TYR A 161 -1.15 -15.36 17.73
CA TYR A 161 -1.74 -14.04 17.98
C TYR A 161 -1.26 -13.48 19.32
N ASN A 162 -1.43 -14.24 20.41
CA ASN A 162 -1.00 -13.83 21.75
C ASN A 162 0.50 -13.51 21.81
N LYS A 163 1.34 -14.33 21.15
CA LYS A 163 2.78 -14.07 21.05
C LYS A 163 3.09 -12.77 20.32
N LEU A 164 2.41 -12.49 19.21
CA LEU A 164 2.64 -11.32 18.38
C LEU A 164 2.02 -10.03 18.93
N MET A 165 1.24 -10.10 20.02
CA MET A 165 0.83 -8.91 20.77
C MET A 165 2.00 -8.26 21.52
N ASP A 166 3.06 -9.02 21.80
CA ASP A 166 4.28 -8.55 22.44
C ASP A 166 5.36 -8.21 21.39
N VAL A 167 5.73 -6.93 21.30
CA VAL A 167 6.74 -6.40 20.38
C VAL A 167 8.13 -7.01 20.64
N SER A 168 8.42 -7.46 21.86
CA SER A 168 9.69 -8.14 22.18
C SER A 168 9.84 -9.45 21.40
N GLN A 169 8.74 -10.06 20.98
CA GLN A 169 8.70 -11.33 20.26
C GLN A 169 8.80 -11.17 18.74
N TRP A 170 8.93 -9.94 18.21
CA TRP A 170 8.95 -9.67 16.78
C TRP A 170 10.33 -9.79 16.13
N TYR A 171 11.38 -9.74 16.95
CA TYR A 171 12.76 -9.74 16.52
C TYR A 171 13.42 -11.07 16.87
N LEU A 172 14.46 -11.43 16.12
CA LEU A 172 15.30 -12.56 16.50
C LEU A 172 16.04 -12.23 17.80
N PRO A 173 16.23 -13.21 18.70
CA PRO A 173 16.99 -12.99 19.92
C PRO A 173 18.40 -12.53 19.54
N LEU A 174 18.86 -11.46 20.19
CA LEU A 174 20.27 -11.13 20.19
C LEU A 174 20.93 -12.08 21.19
N ASN A 175 21.81 -12.95 20.69
CA ASN A 175 22.67 -13.73 21.57
C ASN A 175 23.67 -12.75 22.19
N ASN A 176 23.62 -12.60 23.52
CA ASN A 176 24.66 -11.93 24.30
C ASN A 176 25.88 -12.85 24.45
#